data_AF-A0A4V0NEL5-F1
#
_entry.id   AF-A0A4V0NEL5-F1
#
_cell.length_a   1.000
_cell.length_b   1.000
_cell.length_c   1.000
_cell.angle_alpha   90.00
_cell.angle_beta   90.00
_cell.angle_gamma   90.00
#
_symmetry.space_group_name_H-M   'P 1'
#
loop_
_entity.id
_entity.type
_entity.pdbx_description
1 polymer ?
#
loop_
_entity_poly.entity_id
_entity_poly.type
_entity_poly.pdbx_seq_one_letter_code
_entity_poly.pdbx_strand_id
1 'polypeptide(L)'
;MLPPKVKDVVRKKDDGKLATGKGTVTLTIEPSGELKGKAKGALGDASLVGKTEDGMVRASVFPDDPRAPNAMTGILVGKLKGEVIEGELRVTGPDAMLVRESPVTLRKR
;
A
#
# COMPACT_ATOMS: atom_id res chain seq x y z
N MET A 1 -20.53 -29.04 11.41
CA MET A 1 -19.56 -29.53 12.42
C MET A 1 -18.23 -29.73 11.70
N LEU A 2 -17.15 -29.09 12.13
CA LEU A 2 -15.85 -29.22 11.48
C LEU A 2 -15.23 -30.59 11.78
N PRO A 3 -14.44 -31.19 10.87
CA PRO A 3 -13.79 -32.48 11.10
C PRO A 3 -12.88 -32.47 12.34
N PRO A 4 -12.61 -33.63 12.99
CA PRO A 4 -11.90 -33.71 14.28
C PRO A 4 -10.47 -33.13 14.33
N LYS A 5 -9.89 -32.82 13.17
CA LYS A 5 -8.54 -32.24 13.03
C LYS A 5 -8.54 -30.80 12.50
N VAL A 6 -9.71 -30.21 12.25
CA VAL A 6 -9.83 -28.85 11.73
C VAL A 6 -10.12 -27.91 12.89
N LYS A 7 -9.13 -27.08 13.22
CA LYS A 7 -9.30 -25.96 14.14
C LYS A 7 -9.69 -24.75 13.31
N ASP A 8 -10.84 -24.16 13.62
CA ASP A 8 -11.17 -22.83 13.13
C ASP A 8 -10.36 -21.81 13.95
N VAL A 9 -9.26 -21.34 13.37
CA VAL A 9 -8.47 -20.28 13.97
C VAL A 9 -9.18 -18.98 13.66
N VAL A 10 -10.07 -18.56 14.56
CA VAL A 10 -10.70 -17.25 14.51
C VAL A 10 -9.59 -16.20 14.41
N ARG A 11 -9.53 -15.50 13.28
CA ARG A 11 -8.54 -14.44 13.06
C ARG A 11 -8.76 -13.35 14.11
N LYS A 12 -7.67 -12.84 14.71
CA LYS A 12 -7.76 -11.71 15.62
C LYS A 12 -8.37 -10.53 14.86
N LYS A 13 -9.46 -9.98 15.39
CA LYS A 13 -10.14 -8.82 14.82
C LYS A 13 -9.23 -7.60 14.89
N ASP A 14 -8.99 -6.98 13.74
CA ASP A 14 -8.38 -5.66 13.64
C ASP A 14 -9.37 -4.60 14.17
N ASP A 15 -8.97 -3.82 15.18
CA ASP A 15 -9.80 -2.82 15.85
C ASP A 15 -9.69 -1.42 15.19
N GLY A 16 -9.00 -1.33 14.05
CA GLY A 16 -8.80 -0.09 13.31
C GLY A 16 -7.72 0.83 13.87
N LYS A 17 -7.05 0.44 14.97
CA LYS A 17 -5.92 1.22 15.52
C LYS A 17 -4.57 0.78 14.97
N LEU A 18 -4.52 -0.39 14.32
CA LEU A 18 -3.31 -0.87 13.67
C LEU A 18 -2.95 -0.01 12.47
N ALA A 19 -1.64 0.24 12.32
CA ALA A 19 -1.03 0.92 11.17
C ALA A 19 -1.40 2.40 10.97
N THR A 20 -1.85 3.07 12.04
CA THR A 20 -2.07 4.52 12.06
C THR A 20 -0.77 5.24 12.43
N GLY A 21 -0.26 6.09 11.53
CA GLY A 21 0.93 6.88 11.79
C GLY A 21 1.55 7.47 10.53
N LYS A 22 2.63 8.24 10.71
CA LYS A 22 3.35 8.84 9.58
C LYS A 22 4.02 7.75 8.74
N GLY A 23 4.08 8.00 7.44
CA GLY A 23 4.83 7.18 6.49
C GLY A 23 5.45 8.05 5.41
N THR A 24 6.43 7.48 4.71
CA THR A 24 7.12 8.13 3.60
C THR A 24 6.98 7.23 2.39
N VAL A 25 6.65 7.82 1.24
CA VAL A 25 6.64 7.14 -0.06
C VAL A 25 7.64 7.85 -0.97
N THR A 26 8.48 7.06 -1.64
CA THR A 26 9.44 7.54 -2.64
C THR A 26 9.17 6.84 -3.95
N LEU A 27 9.08 7.59 -5.05
CA LEU A 27 8.84 7.06 -6.39
C LEU A 27 9.93 7.54 -7.34
N THR A 28 10.32 6.65 -8.26
CA THR A 28 11.12 6.94 -9.44
C THR A 28 10.29 6.59 -10.67
N ILE A 29 10.13 7.56 -11.57
CA ILE A 29 9.42 7.39 -12.84
C ILE A 29 10.46 7.39 -13.96
N GLU A 30 10.55 6.28 -14.68
CA GLU A 30 11.40 6.12 -15.85
C GLU A 30 10.80 6.84 -17.08
N PRO A 31 11.60 7.22 -18.09
CA PRO A 31 11.10 7.90 -19.29
C PRO A 31 10.02 7.11 -20.06
N SER A 32 10.00 5.79 -19.91
CA SER A 32 8.97 4.88 -20.45
C SER A 32 7.61 5.02 -19.76
N GLY A 33 7.54 5.78 -18.67
CA GLY A 33 6.39 5.85 -17.77
C GLY A 33 6.36 4.71 -16.76
N GLU A 34 7.34 3.80 -16.73
CA GLU A 34 7.43 2.81 -15.65
C GLU A 34 7.76 3.46 -14.31
N LEU A 35 7.14 2.96 -13.25
CA LEU A 35 7.29 3.49 -11.91
C LEU A 35 7.76 2.40 -10.95
N LYS A 36 8.80 2.73 -10.18
CA LYS A 36 9.29 1.93 -9.06
C LYS A 36 9.31 2.82 -7.83
N GLY A 37 8.96 2.26 -6.67
CA GLY A 37 8.92 3.02 -5.44
C GLY A 37 9.10 2.19 -4.20
N LYS A 38 9.22 2.88 -3.07
CA LYS A 38 9.25 2.30 -1.73
C LYS A 38 8.36 3.09 -0.79
N ALA A 39 7.68 2.40 0.11
CA ALA A 39 6.99 2.98 1.25
C ALA A 39 7.61 2.48 2.55
N LYS A 40 7.66 3.35 3.55
CA LYS A 40 8.06 3.03 4.93
C LYS A 40 7.13 3.71 5.91
N GLY A 41 6.95 3.10 7.09
CA GLY A 41 6.24 3.72 8.21
C GLY A 41 5.20 2.80 8.83
N ALA A 42 4.11 3.39 9.33
CA ALA A 42 3.09 2.66 10.10
C ALA A 42 2.41 1.52 9.32
N LEU A 43 2.32 1.62 7.99
CA LEU A 43 1.77 0.59 7.10
C LEU A 43 2.75 -0.58 6.82
N GLY A 44 3.96 -0.53 7.39
CA GLY A 44 5.03 -1.46 7.07
C GLY A 44 5.89 -1.00 5.90
N ASP A 45 7.03 -1.67 5.73
CA ASP A 45 7.93 -1.46 4.60
C ASP A 45 7.39 -2.20 3.37
N ALA A 46 7.31 -1.49 2.24
CA ALA A 46 6.70 -2.00 1.02
C ALA A 46 7.39 -1.46 -0.24
N SER A 47 7.29 -2.24 -1.30
CA SER A 47 7.73 -1.86 -2.65
C SER A 47 6.52 -1.50 -3.52
N LEU A 48 6.68 -0.49 -4.37
CA LEU A 48 5.65 -0.04 -5.30
C LEU A 48 6.12 -0.29 -6.74
N VAL A 49 5.24 -0.85 -7.57
CA VAL A 49 5.49 -1.06 -9.00
C VAL A 49 4.27 -0.61 -9.78
N GLY A 50 4.48 0.17 -10.83
CA GLY A 50 3.38 0.80 -11.54
C GLY A 50 3.76 1.47 -12.84
N LYS A 51 2.84 2.31 -13.32
CA LYS A 51 3.04 3.16 -14.49
C LYS A 51 2.41 4.54 -14.30
N THR A 52 2.93 5.48 -15.08
CA THR A 52 2.31 6.77 -15.34
C THR A 52 1.83 6.83 -16.78
N GLU A 53 0.55 7.11 -16.99
CA GLU A 53 -0.10 7.18 -18.30
C GLU A 53 -1.20 8.24 -18.26
N ASP A 54 -1.30 9.08 -19.29
CA ASP A 54 -2.31 10.14 -19.40
C ASP A 54 -2.42 11.06 -18.17
N GLY A 55 -1.28 11.38 -17.55
CA GLY A 55 -1.24 12.22 -16.33
C GLY A 55 -1.76 11.52 -15.06
N MET A 56 -2.03 10.22 -15.12
CA MET A 56 -2.38 9.39 -13.97
C MET A 56 -1.18 8.58 -13.50
N VAL A 57 -1.08 8.40 -12.19
CA VAL A 57 -0.12 7.52 -11.53
C VAL A 57 -0.88 6.33 -10.97
N ARG A 58 -0.47 5.11 -11.33
CA ARG A 58 -1.06 3.88 -10.80
C ARG A 58 0.06 2.93 -10.40
N ALA A 59 0.07 2.51 -9.15
CA ALA A 59 1.04 1.54 -8.66
C ALA A 59 0.38 0.51 -7.75
N SER A 60 0.85 -0.73 -7.83
CA SER A 60 0.56 -1.77 -6.84
C SER A 60 1.56 -1.66 -5.70
N VAL A 61 1.09 -1.90 -4.48
CA VAL A 61 1.89 -1.87 -3.25
C VAL A 61 2.01 -3.29 -2.73
N PHE A 62 3.26 -3.76 -2.59
CA PHE A 62 3.58 -5.09 -2.10
C PHE A 62 4.41 -4.96 -0.83
N PRO A 63 4.05 -5.66 0.27
CA PRO A 63 4.87 -5.66 1.46
C PRO A 63 6.21 -6.35 1.15
N ASP A 64 7.31 -5.80 1.68
CA ASP A 64 8.63 -6.39 1.46
C ASP A 64 8.75 -7.77 2.15
N ASP A 65 8.10 -7.93 3.31
CA ASP A 65 7.87 -9.23 3.96
C ASP A 65 6.36 -9.53 4.06
N PRO A 66 5.82 -10.45 3.24
CA PRO A 66 4.40 -10.80 3.27
C PRO A 66 3.97 -11.58 4.52
N ARG A 67 4.93 -12.03 5.34
CA ARG A 67 4.66 -12.75 6.60
C ARG A 67 4.71 -11.82 7.82
N ALA A 68 5.11 -10.56 7.65
CA ALA A 68 5.12 -9.60 8.73
C ALA A 68 3.70 -9.41 9.29
N PRO A 69 3.53 -9.25 10.62
CA PRO A 69 2.21 -9.09 11.24
C PRO A 69 1.39 -7.90 10.71
N ASN A 70 2.07 -6.90 10.17
CA ASN A 70 1.50 -5.68 9.58
C ASN A 70 1.74 -5.60 8.06
N ALA A 71 1.93 -6.73 7.38
CA ALA A 71 2.08 -6.75 5.93
C ALA A 71 0.81 -6.21 5.25
N MET A 72 0.95 -5.08 4.54
CA MET A 72 -0.14 -4.41 3.84
C MET A 72 0.06 -4.52 2.33
N THR A 73 -0.99 -4.92 1.62
CA THR A 73 -1.02 -4.96 0.14
C THR A 73 -2.07 -4.00 -0.37
N GLY A 74 -1.86 -3.38 -1.53
CA GLY A 74 -2.86 -2.48 -2.09
C GLY A 74 -2.44 -1.75 -3.34
N ILE A 75 -2.97 -0.53 -3.50
CA ILE A 75 -2.73 0.32 -4.67
C ILE A 75 -2.51 1.78 -4.26
N LEU A 76 -1.70 2.47 -5.06
CA LEU A 76 -1.57 3.92 -5.08
C LEU A 76 -2.17 4.42 -6.40
N VAL A 77 -3.13 5.33 -6.31
CA VAL A 77 -3.69 6.02 -7.47
C VAL A 77 -3.59 7.52 -7.28
N GLY A 78 -3.05 8.23 -8.26
CA GLY A 78 -2.91 9.68 -8.17
C GLY A 78 -2.93 10.38 -9.52
N LYS A 79 -2.96 11.70 -9.47
CA LYS A 79 -2.83 12.60 -10.62
C LYS A 79 -1.49 13.30 -10.57
N LEU A 80 -0.76 13.25 -11.68
CA LEU A 80 0.46 14.03 -11.89
C LEU A 80 0.05 15.42 -12.40
N LYS A 81 0.29 16.46 -11.58
CA LYS A 81 0.04 17.86 -11.91
C LYS A 81 1.37 18.62 -11.89
N GLY A 82 2.03 18.72 -13.05
CA GLY A 82 3.37 19.28 -13.14
C GLY A 82 4.37 18.44 -12.35
N GLU A 83 4.95 19.00 -11.29
CA GLU A 83 5.96 18.33 -10.44
C GLU A 83 5.38 17.73 -9.15
N VAL A 84 4.06 17.71 -9.00
CA VAL A 84 3.36 17.19 -7.82
C VAL A 84 2.48 16.00 -8.20
N ILE A 85 2.56 14.93 -7.42
CA ILE A 85 1.61 13.83 -7.47
C ILE A 85 0.69 13.97 -6.26
N GLU A 86 -0.59 14.13 -6.54
CA GLU A 86 -1.65 14.05 -5.53
C GLU A 86 -2.37 12.72 -5.71
N GLY A 87 -2.32 11.86 -4.70
CA GLY A 87 -2.90 10.54 -4.79
C GLY A 87 -3.43 10.01 -3.47
N GLU A 88 -3.93 8.80 -3.56
CA GLU A 88 -4.53 8.05 -2.48
C GLU A 88 -3.91 6.66 -2.45
N LEU A 89 -3.38 6.29 -1.29
CA LEU A 89 -2.88 4.96 -1.00
C LEU A 89 -3.99 4.18 -0.30
N ARG A 90 -4.40 3.07 -0.90
CA ARG A 90 -5.44 2.18 -0.39
C ARG A 90 -4.83 0.81 -0.16
N VAL A 91 -4.75 0.37 1.09
CA VAL A 91 -4.12 -0.90 1.45
C VAL A 91 -4.97 -1.71 2.42
N THR A 92 -4.75 -3.01 2.43
CA THR A 92 -5.42 -3.93 3.34
C THR A 92 -4.43 -4.94 3.90
N GLY A 93 -4.74 -5.42 5.10
CA GLY A 93 -3.97 -6.45 5.77
C GLY A 93 -4.30 -7.86 5.25
N PRO A 94 -3.68 -8.91 5.80
CA PRO A 94 -3.83 -10.28 5.32
C PRO A 94 -5.25 -10.86 5.44
N ASP A 95 -6.10 -10.27 6.28
CA ASP A 95 -7.47 -10.72 6.48
C ASP A 95 -8.47 -10.08 5.51
N ALA A 96 -8.05 -9.05 4.76
CA ALA A 96 -8.86 -8.26 3.84
C ALA A 96 -10.14 -7.64 4.47
N MET A 97 -10.20 -7.52 5.80
CA MET A 97 -11.41 -7.05 6.50
C MET A 97 -11.53 -5.53 6.56
N LEU A 98 -10.39 -4.83 6.56
CA LEU A 98 -10.33 -3.37 6.63
C LEU A 98 -9.46 -2.82 5.52
N VAL A 99 -10.01 -1.88 4.75
CA VAL A 99 -9.25 -1.05 3.82
C VAL A 99 -8.84 0.21 4.55
N ARG A 100 -7.55 0.53 4.48
CA ARG A 100 -6.97 1.76 4.99
C ARG A 100 -6.70 2.68 3.82
N GLU A 101 -7.11 3.92 3.96
CA GLU A 101 -6.96 4.96 2.95
C GLU A 101 -6.10 6.07 3.54
N SER A 102 -5.14 6.55 2.76
CA SER A 102 -4.26 7.63 3.15
C SER A 102 -3.99 8.57 1.97
N PRO A 103 -4.25 9.87 2.10
CA PRO A 103 -3.85 10.84 1.10
C PRO A 103 -2.32 10.93 1.05
N VAL A 104 -1.77 10.97 -0.15
CA VAL A 104 -0.33 11.09 -0.40
C VAL A 104 -0.08 12.28 -1.31
N THR A 105 0.81 13.17 -0.88
CA THR A 105 1.35 14.23 -1.73
C THR A 105 2.84 14.01 -1.90
N LEU A 106 3.27 13.80 -3.14
CA LEU A 106 4.67 13.65 -3.49
C LEU A 106 5.10 14.85 -4.33
N ARG A 107 6.29 15.36 -4.03
CA ARG A 107 6.93 16.42 -4.79
C ARG A 107 8.23 15.87 -5.37
N LYS A 108 8.53 16.27 -6.59
CA LYS A 108 9.85 16.01 -7.19
C LYS A 108 10.93 16.57 -6.26
N ARG A 109 11.94 15.75 -6.00
CA ARG A 109 13.12 16.13 -5.22
C ARG A 109 14.24 16.55 -6.16
#